data_AF-A0AAU0SN13-F1
#
_entry.id   AF-A0AAU0SN13-F1
#
_cell.length_a   1.000
_cell.length_b   1.000
_cell.length_c   1.000
_cell.angle_alpha   90.00
_cell.angle_beta   90.00
_cell.angle_gamma   90.00
#
_symmetry.space_group_name_H-M   'P 1'
#
loop_
_entity.id
_entity.type
_entity.pdbx_description
1 polymer ?
#
loop_
_entity_poly.entity_id
_entity_poly.type
_entity_poly.pdbx_seq_one_letter_code
_entity_poly.pdbx_strand_id
1 'polypeptide(L)' 'MGYKKINETVHDGQAVFKQGNLYITRDLYGHNGGAWKAAKSVKALGSKDTRLGTFDVNMKRIGD' A
#
# COMPACT_ATOMS: atom_id res chain seq x y z
N MET A 1 9.32 9.51 -2.96
CA MET A 1 8.00 9.39 -2.33
C MET A 1 7.98 9.95 -0.91
N GLY A 2 8.85 9.52 0.01
CA GLY A 2 8.88 10.05 1.39
C GLY A 2 8.35 9.09 2.46
N TYR A 3 7.93 7.89 2.04
CA TYR A 3 7.52 6.82 2.94
C TYR A 3 8.70 6.22 3.69
N LYS A 4 8.50 5.96 4.98
CA LYS A 4 9.47 5.30 5.87
C LYS A 4 8.89 3.97 6.32
N LYS A 5 9.71 2.91 6.34
CA LYS A 5 9.31 1.61 6.89
C LYS A 5 8.96 1.76 8.36
N ILE A 6 7.89 1.09 8.80
CA ILE A 6 7.48 1.03 10.21
C ILE A 6 7.54 -0.42 10.71
N ASN A 7 7.45 -0.61 12.03
CA ASN A 7 7.44 -1.94 12.66
C ASN A 7 6.03 -2.57 12.64
N GLU A 8 5.39 -2.56 11.48
CA GLU A 8 4.09 -3.19 11.24
C GLU A 8 4.11 -3.97 9.93
N THR A 9 3.29 -5.00 9.86
CA THR A 9 3.13 -5.85 8.68
C THR A 9 1.66 -6.08 8.36
N VAL A 10 1.40 -6.48 7.11
CA VAL A 10 0.07 -6.86 6.62
C VAL A 10 0.20 -8.09 5.71
N HIS A 11 -0.89 -8.81 5.44
CA HIS A 11 -0.93 -9.96 4.52
C HIS A 11 0.22 -10.96 4.80
N ASP A 12 0.28 -11.43 6.05
CA ASP A 12 1.26 -12.44 6.49
C ASP A 12 2.72 -12.03 6.32
N GLY A 13 3.06 -10.78 6.67
CA GLY A 13 4.45 -10.34 6.84
C GLY A 13 4.94 -9.30 5.85
N GLN A 14 4.09 -8.77 4.96
CA GLN A 14 4.49 -7.70 4.07
C GLN A 14 4.79 -6.43 4.85
N ALA A 15 5.96 -5.84 4.60
CA ALA A 15 6.40 -4.63 5.27
C ALA A 15 5.50 -3.44 4.93
N VAL A 16 5.15 -2.68 5.96
CA VAL A 16 4.38 -1.44 5.80
C VAL A 16 5.31 -0.23 5.83
N PHE A 17 5.02 0.74 4.97
CA PHE A 17 5.69 2.03 4.95
C PHE A 17 4.66 3.15 5.17
N LYS A 18 5.06 4.22 5.85
CA LYS A 18 4.19 5.33 6.24
C LYS A 18 4.74 6.68 5.81
N GLN A 19 3.85 7.57 5.37
CA GLN A 19 4.11 8.99 5.14
C GLN A 19 2.89 9.80 5.58
N GLY A 20 3.05 10.66 6.59
CA GLY A 20 1.93 11.37 7.21
C GLY A 20 0.85 10.37 7.66
N ASN A 21 -0.37 10.52 7.13
CA ASN A 21 -1.52 9.67 7.42
C ASN A 21 -1.78 8.58 6.35
N LEU A 22 -0.81 8.34 5.45
CA LEU A 22 -0.90 7.30 4.43
C LEU A 22 0.04 6.14 4.76
N TYR A 23 -0.46 4.93 4.55
CA TYR A 23 0.25 3.68 4.72
C TYR A 23 0.27 2.94 3.39
N ILE A 24 1.39 2.33 3.03
CA ILE A 24 1.53 1.53 1.82
C ILE A 24 2.18 0.18 2.12
N THR A 25 1.80 -0.82 1.33
CA THR A 25 2.53 -2.08 1.18
C THR A 25 2.80 -2.31 -0.30
N ARG A 26 3.82 -3.11 -0.62
CA ARG A 26 4.14 -3.45 -2.01
C ARG A 26 3.00 -4.27 -2.61
N ASP A 27 2.62 -3.96 -3.85
CA ASP A 27 1.72 -4.82 -4.60
C ASP A 27 2.52 -6.04 -5.11
N LEU A 28 2.21 -7.23 -4.61
CA LEU A 28 2.95 -8.46 -4.97
C LEU A 28 2.49 -9.08 -6.29
N TYR A 29 1.29 -8.74 -6.77
CA TYR A 29 0.72 -9.34 -7.98
C TYR A 29 1.11 -8.56 -9.24
N GLY A 30 1.37 -7.26 -9.14
CA GLY A 30 1.99 -6.46 -10.19
C GLY A 30 1.17 -6.31 -11.47
N HIS A 31 -0.09 -6.77 -11.49
CA HIS A 31 -0.93 -6.70 -12.67
C HIS A 31 -1.10 -5.23 -13.11
N ASN A 32 -0.87 -4.96 -14.40
CA ASN A 32 -1.06 -3.66 -15.04
C ASN A 32 -0.22 -2.50 -14.47
N GLY A 33 0.98 -2.79 -13.95
CA GLY A 33 1.90 -1.75 -13.46
C GLY A 33 1.66 -1.31 -12.02
N GLY A 34 0.88 -2.08 -11.25
CA GLY A 34 0.72 -1.90 -9.82
C GLY A 34 2.05 -2.11 -9.07
N ALA A 35 2.44 -1.13 -8.27
CA ALA A 35 3.63 -1.20 -7.42
C ALA A 35 3.27 -1.14 -5.93
N TRP A 36 2.19 -0.44 -5.58
CA TRP A 36 1.82 -0.18 -4.19
C TRP A 36 0.32 -0.34 -3.96
N LYS A 37 -0.06 -0.85 -2.80
CA LYS A 37 -1.40 -0.68 -2.23
C LYS A 37 -1.33 0.39 -1.17
N ALA A 38 -2.29 1.33 -1.14
CA ALA A 38 -2.31 2.39 -0.13
C ALA A 38 -3.61 2.39 0.69
N ALA A 39 -3.53 2.77 1.96
CA ALA A 39 -4.69 2.95 2.84
C ALA A 39 -4.46 4.03 3.91
N LYS A 40 -5.52 4.35 4.67
CA LYS A 40 -5.49 5.31 5.79
C LYS A 40 -5.03 4.70 7.12
N SER A 41 -4.88 3.38 7.19
CA SER A 41 -4.35 2.65 8.34
C SER A 41 -3.75 1.32 7.89
N VAL A 42 -2.94 0.69 8.75
CA VAL A 42 -2.38 -0.64 8.47
C VAL A 42 -3.48 -1.69 8.34
N LYS A 43 -4.49 -1.66 9.23
CA LYS A 43 -5.64 -2.56 9.14
C LYS A 43 -6.36 -2.45 7.80
N ALA A 44 -6.52 -1.24 7.28
CA ALA A 44 -7.20 -0.99 6.01
C ALA A 44 -6.41 -1.45 4.78
N LEU A 45 -5.09 -1.69 4.89
CA LEU A 45 -4.31 -2.35 3.83
C LEU A 45 -4.72 -3.83 3.67
N GLY A 46 -5.26 -4.46 4.72
CA GLY A 46 -5.57 -5.89 4.74
C GLY A 46 -6.74 -6.33 3.88
N SER A 47 -7.57 -5.41 3.38
CA SER A 47 -8.68 -5.73 2.47
C SER A 47 -8.75 -4.77 1.29
N LYS A 48 -9.24 -5.28 0.15
CA LYS A 48 -9.55 -4.49 -1.05
C LYS A 48 -10.67 -3.47 -0.78
N ASP A 49 -11.68 -3.82 -0.01
CA ASP A 49 -12.82 -2.91 0.24
C ASP A 49 -12.43 -1.68 1.08
N THR A 50 -11.33 -1.79 1.83
CA THR A 50 -10.87 -0.75 2.76
C THR A 50 -9.65 0.02 2.29
N ARG A 51 -8.95 -0.47 1.25
CA ARG A 51 -7.79 0.22 0.68
C ARG A 51 -8.25 1.35 -0.23
N LEU A 52 -7.37 2.33 -0.44
CA LEU A 52 -7.63 3.46 -1.35
C LEU A 52 -7.41 3.09 -2.81
N GLY A 53 -6.69 2.00 -3.07
CA GLY A 53 -6.46 1.44 -4.40
C GLY A 53 -5.08 0.84 -4.59
N THR A 54 -4.80 0.47 -5.83
CA THR A 54 -3.48 0.11 -6.36
C THR A 54 -2.88 1.31 -7.09
N PHE A 55 -1.60 1.54 -6.86
CA PHE A 55 -0.84 2.69 -7.34
C PHE A 55 0.41 2.22 -8.08
N ASP A 56 0.85 2.99 -9.07
CA ASP A 56 2.11 2.75 -9.78
C ASP A 56 3.34 3.19 -8.98
N VAL A 57 4.53 3.03 -9.57
CA VAL A 57 5.83 3.39 -8.99
C VAL A 57 6.02 4.89 -8.69
N ASN A 58 5.08 5.75 -9.06
CA ASN A 58 5.06 7.19 -8.79
C ASN A 58 3.91 7.58 -7.86
N MET A 59 3.21 6.62 -7.23
CA MET A 59 2.02 6.85 -6.40
C MET A 59 0.84 7.47 -7.16
N LYS A 60 0.75 7.26 -8.48
CA LYS A 60 -0.47 7.56 -9.24
C LYS A 60 -1.42 6.37 -9.14
N ARG A 61 -2.69 6.64 -8.82
CA ARG A 61 -3.72 5.60 -8.70
C ARG A 61 -4.03 5.01 -10.08
N ILE A 62 -4.05 3.68 -10.18
CA ILE A 62 -4.30 2.96 -11.42
C ILE A 62 -5.43 1.93 -11.33
N GLY A 63 -5.95 1.66 -10.13
CA GLY A 63 -7.10 0.77 -9.98
C GLY A 63 -7.49 0.53 -8.53
N ASP A 64 -8.49 -0.32 -8.34
CA ASP A 64 -8.80 -1.00 -7.09
C ASP A 64 -9.45 -2.36 -7.36
#